data_AF-A0A644ZFJ1-F1
#
_entry.id   AF-A0A644ZFJ1-F1
#
_cell.length_a   1.000
_cell.length_b   1.000
_cell.length_c   1.000
_cell.angle_alpha   90.00
_cell.angle_beta   90.00
_cell.angle_gamma   90.00
#
_symmetry.space_group_name_H-M   'P 1'
#
loop_
_entity.id
_entity.type
_entity.pdbx_description
1 polymer ?
#
loop_
_entity_poly.entity_id
_entity_poly.type
_entity_poly.pdbx_seq_one_letter_code
_entity_poly.pdbx_strand_id
1 'polypeptide(L)'
;MDKEDMVQNEKVPFFESKKGIILTGSVVGFIAVLLVALGNPKNMGFCIACFERDIAGALGLHRAEIVQYIRPEIIGLILGAFICSVAGREFQSKGGSSPITRFFLGMAVMVGALMFLGCPLRMVLRIGGGDLNAVVGLVGFAAGIGVGILFLNKGFTLKRNYKTSSFDGYIMPAFALSLLALLIIAPAFIFFSKEGPGSMYAPMFASLAAGLVVGALAQKTRLCMVGGMRDKIMFNENYLLLGFIAIIVVTAAGNMAMGNFKLGFTEQPIAHTDGL
;
A
#
# COMPACT_ATOMS: atom_id res chain seq x y z
N MET A 1 25.35 39.27 13.43
CA MET A 1 25.58 37.87 13.86
C MET A 1 24.22 37.32 14.16
N ASP A 2 23.53 36.96 13.10
CA ASP A 2 22.07 36.84 13.06
C ASP A 2 21.61 35.48 13.59
N LYS A 3 20.48 35.50 14.28
CA LYS A 3 19.83 34.35 14.94
C LYS A 3 19.38 33.25 13.96
N GLU A 4 19.60 33.41 12.66
CA GLU A 4 19.19 32.45 11.63
C GLU A 4 20.16 31.27 11.49
N ASP A 5 21.43 31.42 11.89
CA ASP A 5 22.44 30.36 11.76
C ASP A 5 22.35 29.26 12.84
N MET A 6 21.51 29.42 13.86
CA MET A 6 21.39 28.45 14.96
C MET A 6 20.26 27.41 14.81
N VAL A 7 19.45 27.48 13.75
CA VAL A 7 18.30 26.55 13.57
C VAL A 7 18.62 25.38 12.61
N GLN A 8 19.77 25.37 11.94
CA GLN A 8 20.07 24.40 10.88
C GLN A 8 20.78 23.09 11.30
N ASN A 9 20.91 22.78 12.59
CA ASN A 9 21.69 21.61 13.02
C ASN A 9 20.95 20.60 13.92
N GLU A 10 19.63 20.46 13.74
CA GLU A 10 19.01 19.17 14.05
C GLU A 10 19.29 18.25 12.86
N LYS A 11 20.17 17.26 13.06
CA LYS A 11 20.46 16.21 12.07
C LYS A 11 19.19 15.38 11.89
N VAL A 12 18.29 15.83 11.00
CA VAL A 12 17.11 15.08 10.62
C VAL A 12 17.59 13.71 10.12
N PRO A 13 17.10 12.59 10.69
CA PRO A 13 17.46 11.26 10.25
C PRO A 13 17.33 11.15 8.72
N PHE A 14 18.26 10.48 8.05
CA PHE A 14 18.27 10.38 6.58
C PHE A 14 16.91 9.95 6.00
N PHE A 15 16.20 9.05 6.69
CA PHE A 15 14.87 8.57 6.32
C PHE A 15 13.75 9.61 6.50
N GLU A 16 13.90 10.58 7.40
CA GLU A 16 12.95 11.69 7.59
C GLU A 16 13.26 12.88 6.67
N SER A 17 14.38 12.84 5.94
CA SER A 17 14.74 13.83 4.94
C SER A 17 13.97 13.65 3.63
N LYS A 18 13.79 14.73 2.87
CA LYS A 18 13.21 14.69 1.50
C LYS A 18 13.91 13.69 0.59
N LYS A 19 15.21 13.42 0.82
CA LYS A 19 15.97 12.41 0.05
C LYS A 19 15.56 10.99 0.43
N GLY A 20 15.26 10.73 1.69
CA GLY A 20 14.85 9.42 2.20
C GLY A 20 13.49 8.95 1.67
N ILE A 21 12.51 9.86 1.58
CA ILE A 21 11.18 9.55 1.02
C ILE A 21 11.24 9.34 -0.49
N ILE A 22 12.07 10.12 -1.21
CA ILE A 22 12.29 9.92 -2.65
C ILE A 22 12.94 8.57 -2.90
N LEU A 23 14.02 8.24 -2.16
CA LEU A 23 14.68 6.94 -2.27
C LEU A 23 13.69 5.80 -1.99
N THR A 24 12.88 5.93 -0.94
CA THR A 24 11.88 4.91 -0.60
C THR A 24 10.83 4.76 -1.70
N GLY A 25 10.30 5.87 -2.22
CA GLY A 25 9.39 5.84 -3.36
C GLY A 25 10.01 5.19 -4.60
N SER A 26 11.28 5.51 -4.90
CA SER A 26 12.01 4.88 -6.01
C SER A 26 12.18 3.38 -5.81
N VAL A 27 12.56 2.93 -4.61
CA VAL A 27 12.70 1.49 -4.31
C VAL A 27 11.36 0.77 -4.40
N VAL A 28 10.28 1.36 -3.89
CA VAL A 28 8.92 0.78 -3.99
C VAL A 28 8.47 0.68 -5.44
N GLY A 29 8.68 1.73 -6.25
CA GLY A 29 8.36 1.70 -7.69
C GLY A 29 9.18 0.65 -8.45
N PHE A 30 10.48 0.56 -8.16
CA PHE A 30 11.35 -0.45 -8.76
C PHE A 30 10.93 -1.88 -8.40
N ILE A 31 10.66 -2.15 -7.12
CA ILE A 31 10.16 -3.44 -6.65
C ILE A 31 8.82 -3.78 -7.30
N ALA A 32 7.92 -2.81 -7.46
CA ALA A 32 6.64 -3.03 -8.12
C ALA A 32 6.82 -3.46 -9.59
N VAL A 33 7.70 -2.80 -10.35
CA VAL A 33 8.02 -3.18 -11.74
C VAL A 33 8.68 -4.56 -11.80
N LEU A 34 9.65 -4.82 -10.92
CA LEU A 34 10.33 -6.12 -10.82
C LEU A 34 9.33 -7.24 -10.53
N LEU A 35 8.39 -7.03 -9.62
CA LEU A 35 7.36 -8.02 -9.29
C LEU A 35 6.44 -8.29 -10.49
N VAL A 36 6.07 -7.28 -11.28
CA VAL A 36 5.33 -7.50 -12.54
C VAL A 36 6.15 -8.34 -13.51
N ALA A 37 7.45 -8.06 -13.65
CA ALA A 37 8.34 -8.82 -14.53
C ALA A 37 8.50 -10.28 -14.10
N LEU A 38 8.43 -10.54 -12.79
CA LEU A 38 8.55 -11.88 -12.20
C LEU A 38 7.23 -12.68 -12.24
N GLY A 39 6.12 -12.09 -12.68
CA GLY A 39 4.85 -12.82 -12.87
C GLY A 39 3.63 -12.22 -12.18
N ASN A 40 3.76 -11.10 -11.46
CA ASN A 40 2.57 -10.41 -10.93
C ASN A 40 1.72 -9.81 -12.06
N PRO A 41 0.40 -9.61 -11.82
CA PRO A 41 -0.48 -9.07 -12.85
C PRO A 41 0.01 -7.69 -13.30
N LYS A 42 -0.04 -7.46 -14.62
CA LYS A 42 0.27 -6.15 -15.21
C LYS A 42 -0.59 -5.08 -14.54
N ASN A 43 -0.01 -3.92 -14.27
CA ASN A 43 -0.67 -2.80 -13.59
C ASN A 43 -1.16 -3.08 -12.14
N MET A 44 -0.75 -4.19 -11.51
CA MET A 44 -0.97 -4.43 -10.08
C MET A 44 0.30 -4.26 -9.24
N GLY A 45 1.45 -4.75 -9.71
CA GLY A 45 2.77 -4.61 -9.08
C GLY A 45 2.84 -5.01 -7.61
N PHE A 46 2.45 -4.08 -6.74
CA PHE A 46 2.35 -4.25 -5.29
C PHE A 46 1.05 -3.59 -4.76
N CYS A 47 -0.11 -4.22 -4.96
CA CYS A 47 -1.41 -3.64 -4.60
C CYS A 47 -1.98 -4.25 -3.31
N ILE A 48 -1.96 -3.47 -2.22
CA ILE A 48 -2.39 -3.96 -0.91
C ILE A 48 -3.86 -4.44 -0.92
N ALA A 49 -4.79 -3.60 -1.39
CA ALA A 49 -6.22 -3.94 -1.36
C ALA A 49 -6.57 -5.18 -2.21
N CYS A 50 -5.96 -5.32 -3.40
CA CYS A 50 -6.20 -6.49 -4.23
C CYS A 50 -5.60 -7.75 -3.60
N PHE A 51 -4.44 -7.63 -2.96
CA PHE A 51 -3.78 -8.78 -2.34
C PHE A 51 -4.52 -9.23 -1.07
N GLU A 52 -5.07 -8.30 -0.29
CA GLU A 52 -5.95 -8.61 0.84
C GLU A 52 -7.23 -9.33 0.39
N ARG A 53 -7.83 -8.89 -0.73
CA ARG A 53 -8.94 -9.63 -1.37
C ARG A 53 -8.48 -11.04 -1.76
N ASP A 54 -7.35 -11.20 -2.43
CA ASP A 54 -6.88 -12.51 -2.88
C ASP A 54 -6.62 -13.47 -1.69
N ILE A 55 -6.11 -12.94 -0.57
CA ILE A 55 -5.96 -13.68 0.70
C ILE A 55 -7.33 -14.08 1.27
N ALA A 56 -8.31 -13.15 1.29
CA ALA A 56 -9.66 -13.45 1.74
C ALA A 56 -10.32 -14.53 0.88
N GLY A 57 -10.08 -14.53 -0.43
CA GLY A 57 -10.53 -15.56 -1.37
C GLY A 57 -9.88 -16.91 -1.12
N ALA A 58 -8.58 -16.93 -0.82
CA ALA A 58 -7.84 -18.14 -0.49
C ALA A 58 -8.30 -18.78 0.84
N LEU A 59 -8.66 -17.96 1.82
CA LEU A 59 -9.23 -18.39 3.11
C LEU A 59 -10.71 -18.79 3.00
N GLY A 60 -11.34 -18.64 1.83
CA GLY A 60 -12.74 -18.99 1.60
C GLY A 60 -13.75 -18.00 2.19
N LEU A 61 -13.34 -16.77 2.54
CA LEU A 61 -14.24 -15.71 3.00
C LEU A 61 -15.13 -15.17 1.88
N HIS A 62 -14.71 -15.34 0.62
CA HIS A 62 -15.55 -15.21 -0.56
C HIS A 62 -15.20 -16.28 -1.61
N ARG A 63 -16.13 -16.60 -2.51
CA ARG A 63 -16.00 -17.68 -3.51
C ARG A 63 -15.80 -17.19 -4.94
N ALA A 64 -15.01 -16.13 -5.11
CA ALA A 64 -14.66 -15.66 -6.45
C ALA A 64 -13.43 -16.43 -6.94
N GLU A 65 -13.64 -17.43 -7.80
CA GLU A 65 -12.62 -18.41 -8.24
C GLU A 65 -11.40 -17.80 -8.95
N ILE A 66 -11.53 -16.56 -9.41
CA ILE A 66 -10.52 -15.83 -10.19
C ILE A 66 -9.47 -15.12 -9.28
N VAL A 67 -9.75 -15.00 -7.98
CA VAL A 67 -9.01 -14.14 -7.04
C VAL A 67 -8.76 -14.84 -5.69
N GLN A 68 -8.09 -15.99 -5.74
CA GLN A 68 -7.79 -16.85 -4.59
C GLN A 68 -6.31 -17.23 -4.61
N TYR A 69 -5.51 -16.53 -3.80
CA TYR A 69 -4.10 -16.85 -3.58
C TYR A 69 -3.61 -16.15 -2.31
N ILE A 70 -2.90 -16.88 -1.44
CA ILE A 70 -2.26 -16.26 -0.28
C ILE A 70 -1.00 -15.54 -0.77
N ARG A 71 -1.08 -14.20 -0.81
CA ARG A 71 -0.04 -13.33 -1.35
C ARG A 71 1.10 -13.10 -0.35
N PRO A 72 2.31 -13.66 -0.58
CA PRO A 72 3.44 -13.50 0.35
C PRO A 72 3.88 -12.05 0.53
N GLU A 73 3.55 -11.16 -0.40
CA GLU A 73 3.90 -9.73 -0.36
C GLU A 73 3.34 -9.04 0.90
N ILE A 74 2.10 -9.36 1.27
CA ILE A 74 1.44 -8.75 2.45
C ILE A 74 2.04 -9.28 3.73
N ILE A 75 2.34 -10.58 3.77
CA ILE A 75 3.03 -11.22 4.89
C ILE A 75 4.40 -10.55 5.09
N GLY A 76 5.16 -10.41 4.00
CA GLY A 76 6.45 -9.72 4.02
C GLY A 76 6.34 -8.28 4.48
N LEU A 77 5.34 -7.53 4.00
CA LEU A 77 5.11 -6.14 4.42
C LEU A 77 4.85 -6.02 5.92
N ILE A 78 3.98 -6.87 6.46
CA ILE A 78 3.66 -6.88 7.89
C ILE A 78 4.90 -7.22 8.72
N LEU A 79 5.62 -8.29 8.36
CA LEU A 79 6.82 -8.72 9.08
C LEU A 79 7.95 -7.69 8.97
N GLY A 80 8.14 -7.08 7.80
CA GLY A 80 9.18 -6.09 7.55
C GLY A 80 8.95 -4.82 8.37
N ALA A 81 7.71 -4.32 8.38
CA ALA A 81 7.33 -3.20 9.22
C ALA A 81 7.49 -3.52 10.72
N PHE A 82 7.09 -4.73 11.14
CA PHE A 82 7.22 -5.17 12.52
C PHE A 82 8.68 -5.27 12.97
N ILE A 83 9.54 -5.98 12.24
CA ILE A 83 10.98 -6.12 12.54
C ILE A 83 11.62 -4.74 12.64
N CYS A 84 11.32 -3.86 11.69
CA CYS A 84 11.85 -2.50 11.68
C CYS A 84 11.37 -1.67 12.87
N SER A 85 10.10 -1.81 13.29
CA SER A 85 9.54 -1.10 14.44
C SER A 85 10.16 -1.55 15.77
N VAL A 86 10.44 -2.85 15.91
CA VAL A 86 11.09 -3.43 17.10
C VAL A 86 12.55 -3.04 17.15
N ALA A 87 13.28 -3.15 16.03
CA ALA A 87 14.68 -2.73 15.92
C ALA A 87 14.82 -1.21 16.15
N GLY A 88 13.86 -0.43 15.67
CA GLY A 88 13.79 1.02 15.89
C GLY A 88 13.37 1.43 17.31
N ARG A 89 12.98 0.48 18.17
CA ARG A 89 12.41 0.75 19.52
C ARG A 89 11.18 1.68 19.49
N GLU A 90 10.48 1.71 18.37
CA GLU A 90 9.26 2.51 18.16
C GLU A 90 7.98 1.68 18.33
N PHE A 91 8.12 0.37 18.55
CA PHE A 91 7.00 -0.53 18.70
C PHE A 91 6.14 -0.18 19.92
N GLN A 92 4.87 0.12 19.67
CA GLN A 92 3.88 0.42 20.70
C GLN A 92 2.55 -0.25 20.36
N SER A 93 2.10 -1.17 21.22
CA SER A 93 0.77 -1.76 21.14
C SER A 93 -0.29 -0.71 21.48
N LYS A 94 -1.11 -0.37 20.49
CA LYS A 94 -2.21 0.61 20.64
C LYS A 94 -3.51 -0.03 20.19
N GLY A 95 -4.52 0.05 21.05
CA GLY A 95 -5.88 -0.39 20.79
C GLY A 95 -6.78 0.78 20.42
N GLY A 96 -7.67 0.54 19.45
CA GLY A 96 -8.69 1.50 19.05
C GLY A 96 -9.89 1.51 19.99
N SER A 97 -10.28 2.68 20.47
CA SER A 97 -11.42 2.90 21.39
C SER A 97 -12.82 2.89 20.74
N SER A 98 -12.93 2.46 19.47
CA SER A 98 -14.21 2.33 18.74
C SER A 98 -14.12 1.24 17.66
N PRO A 99 -14.15 -0.06 18.05
CA PRO A 99 -13.95 -1.17 17.12
C PRO A 99 -15.01 -1.23 16.01
N ILE A 100 -16.28 -1.05 16.36
CA ILE A 100 -17.41 -1.12 15.42
C ILE A 100 -17.28 -0.08 14.31
N THR A 101 -17.04 1.19 14.66
CA THR A 101 -16.93 2.25 13.65
C THR A 101 -15.73 2.04 12.72
N ARG A 102 -14.60 1.55 13.25
CA ARG A 102 -13.41 1.24 12.46
C ARG A 102 -13.64 0.04 11.53
N PHE A 103 -14.40 -0.96 11.98
CA PHE A 103 -14.77 -2.11 11.17
C PHE A 103 -15.63 -1.70 9.95
N PHE A 104 -16.71 -0.94 10.16
CA PHE A 104 -17.54 -0.44 9.06
C PHE A 104 -16.76 0.50 8.12
N LEU A 105 -15.86 1.33 8.67
CA LEU A 105 -15.00 2.18 7.85
C LEU A 105 -14.04 1.35 6.98
N GLY A 106 -13.45 0.29 7.53
CA GLY A 106 -12.61 -0.64 6.78
C GLY A 106 -13.37 -1.32 5.65
N MET A 107 -14.59 -1.78 5.91
CA MET A 107 -15.46 -2.35 4.86
C MET A 107 -15.75 -1.34 3.75
N ALA A 108 -16.12 -0.10 4.09
CA ALA A 108 -16.36 0.95 3.10
C ALA A 108 -15.12 1.27 2.25
N VAL A 109 -13.93 1.32 2.89
CA VAL A 109 -12.65 1.52 2.19
C VAL A 109 -12.36 0.37 1.23
N MET A 110 -12.58 -0.88 1.65
CA MET A 110 -12.36 -2.05 0.79
C MET A 110 -13.32 -2.10 -0.38
N VAL A 111 -14.61 -1.82 -0.17
CA VAL A 111 -15.61 -1.72 -1.24
C VAL A 111 -15.18 -0.62 -2.24
N GLY A 112 -14.85 0.58 -1.75
CA GLY A 112 -14.38 1.68 -2.60
C GLY A 112 -13.11 1.34 -3.37
N ALA A 113 -12.10 0.77 -2.71
CA ALA A 113 -10.84 0.38 -3.36
C ALA A 113 -11.04 -0.67 -4.46
N LEU A 114 -11.99 -1.59 -4.29
CA LEU A 114 -12.32 -2.59 -5.32
C LEU A 114 -13.13 -1.98 -6.47
N MET A 115 -14.08 -1.09 -6.18
CA MET A 115 -14.86 -0.38 -7.22
C MET A 115 -13.97 0.49 -8.12
N PHE A 116 -12.99 1.18 -7.55
CA PHE A 116 -12.03 1.99 -8.31
C PHE A 116 -10.81 1.20 -8.81
N LEU A 117 -10.89 -0.14 -8.80
CA LEU A 117 -9.86 -1.04 -9.33
C LEU A 117 -8.46 -0.80 -8.73
N GLY A 118 -8.37 -0.48 -7.44
CA GLY A 118 -7.09 -0.45 -6.74
C GLY A 118 -7.04 0.35 -5.45
N CYS A 119 -6.00 0.06 -4.67
CA CYS A 119 -5.54 0.96 -3.63
C CYS A 119 -4.79 2.17 -4.24
N PRO A 120 -4.55 3.25 -3.48
CA PRO A 120 -3.86 4.43 -3.98
C PRO A 120 -2.49 4.11 -4.61
N LEU A 121 -1.75 3.15 -4.04
CA LEU A 121 -0.49 2.70 -4.62
C LEU A 121 -0.67 2.08 -6.01
N ARG A 122 -1.70 1.25 -6.22
CA ARG A 122 -2.01 0.68 -7.54
C ARG A 122 -2.38 1.75 -8.54
N MET A 123 -3.06 2.81 -8.13
CA MET A 123 -3.43 3.91 -9.03
C MET A 123 -2.19 4.66 -9.52
N VAL A 124 -1.24 4.92 -8.62
CA VAL A 124 0.06 5.51 -8.94
C VAL A 124 0.87 4.60 -9.88
N LEU A 125 0.87 3.29 -9.65
CA LEU A 125 1.52 2.32 -10.53
C LEU A 125 0.85 2.23 -11.92
N ARG A 126 -0.49 2.32 -11.97
CA ARG A 126 -1.28 2.37 -13.20
C ARG A 126 -0.96 3.61 -14.03
N ILE A 127 -0.88 4.79 -13.39
CA ILE A 127 -0.43 6.03 -14.04
C ILE A 127 0.99 5.84 -14.60
N GLY A 128 1.88 5.20 -13.84
CA GLY A 128 3.21 4.80 -14.33
C GLY A 128 3.21 3.77 -15.46
N GLY A 129 2.11 3.06 -15.69
CA GLY A 129 1.91 2.18 -16.85
C GLY A 129 1.33 2.87 -18.09
N GLY A 130 0.96 4.16 -17.98
CA GLY A 130 0.27 4.92 -19.02
C GLY A 130 -1.26 4.95 -18.89
N ASP A 131 -1.81 4.46 -17.77
CA ASP A 131 -3.25 4.42 -17.49
C ASP A 131 -3.81 5.76 -17.02
N LEU A 132 -4.53 6.42 -17.92
CA LEU A 132 -5.16 7.72 -17.67
C LEU A 132 -6.47 7.59 -16.88
N ASN A 133 -7.13 6.42 -16.89
CA ASN A 133 -8.31 6.18 -16.05
C ASN A 133 -7.93 6.21 -14.55
N ALA A 134 -6.70 5.79 -14.23
CA ALA A 134 -6.18 5.89 -12.86
C ALA A 134 -6.00 7.34 -12.38
N VAL A 135 -5.82 8.32 -13.28
CA VAL A 135 -5.79 9.75 -12.93
C VAL A 135 -7.16 10.22 -12.45
N VAL A 136 -8.23 9.83 -13.15
CA VAL A 136 -9.61 10.15 -12.74
C VAL A 136 -9.90 9.59 -11.35
N GLY A 137 -9.51 8.34 -11.11
CA GLY A 137 -9.61 7.74 -9.79
C GLY A 137 -8.80 8.52 -8.74
N LEU A 138 -7.58 8.97 -9.06
CA LEU A 138 -6.72 9.70 -8.11
C LEU A 138 -7.32 11.06 -7.75
N VAL A 139 -7.96 11.75 -8.71
CA VAL A 139 -8.72 12.97 -8.46
C VAL A 139 -9.93 12.68 -7.58
N GLY A 140 -10.67 11.59 -7.83
CA GLY A 140 -11.77 11.15 -6.97
C GLY A 140 -11.31 10.87 -5.54
N PHE A 141 -10.17 10.20 -5.38
CA PHE A 141 -9.54 9.95 -4.08
C PHE A 141 -9.13 11.25 -3.38
N ALA A 142 -8.54 12.21 -4.11
CA ALA A 142 -8.20 13.53 -3.59
C ALA A 142 -9.43 14.31 -3.10
N ALA A 143 -10.49 14.32 -3.92
CA ALA A 143 -11.76 14.97 -3.59
C ALA A 143 -12.42 14.33 -2.36
N GLY A 144 -12.42 12.99 -2.27
CA GLY A 144 -12.92 12.26 -1.11
C GLY A 144 -12.18 12.60 0.18
N ILE A 145 -10.84 12.74 0.13
CA ILE A 145 -10.04 13.21 1.27
C ILE A 145 -10.42 14.64 1.62
N GLY A 146 -10.59 15.53 0.64
CA GLY A 146 -11.03 16.91 0.86
C GLY A 146 -12.37 16.98 1.61
N VAL A 147 -13.36 16.20 1.17
CA VAL A 147 -14.66 16.08 1.87
C VAL A 147 -14.48 15.52 3.28
N GLY A 148 -13.65 14.49 3.45
CA GLY A 148 -13.35 13.91 4.76
C GLY A 148 -12.72 14.92 5.73
N ILE A 149 -11.84 15.80 5.25
CA ILE A 149 -11.25 16.88 6.05
C ILE A 149 -12.32 17.87 6.54
N LEU A 150 -13.35 18.18 5.74
CA LEU A 150 -14.45 19.03 6.19
C LEU A 150 -15.20 18.42 7.38
N PHE A 151 -15.42 17.10 7.38
CA PHE A 151 -16.04 16.40 8.52
C PHE A 151 -15.12 16.35 9.74
N LEU A 152 -13.82 16.14 9.54
CA LEU A 152 -12.84 16.18 10.63
C LEU A 152 -12.78 17.57 11.28
N ASN A 153 -12.80 18.64 10.48
CA ASN A 153 -12.82 20.02 10.98
C ASN A 153 -14.12 20.36 11.73
N LYS A 154 -15.22 19.66 11.44
CA LYS A 154 -16.51 19.81 12.15
C LYS A 154 -16.60 18.99 13.44
N GLY A 155 -15.50 18.40 13.91
CA GLY A 155 -15.43 17.73 15.22
C GLY A 155 -15.63 16.22 15.19
N PHE A 156 -15.63 15.58 14.00
CA PHE A 156 -15.62 14.12 13.93
C PHE A 156 -14.30 13.59 14.50
N THR A 157 -14.37 12.84 15.60
CA THR A 157 -13.19 12.21 16.21
C THR A 157 -13.41 10.73 16.42
N LEU A 158 -12.49 9.93 15.88
CA LEU A 158 -12.30 8.57 16.32
C LEU A 158 -11.67 8.67 17.72
N LYS A 159 -12.41 8.26 18.76
CA LYS A 159 -11.99 8.29 20.17
C LYS A 159 -10.49 7.93 20.35
N ARG A 160 -9.88 8.42 21.43
CA ARG A 160 -8.43 8.31 21.71
C ARG A 160 -7.94 6.86 21.72
N ASN A 161 -6.81 6.58 21.07
CA ASN A 161 -6.14 5.29 21.17
C ASN A 161 -5.54 5.09 22.57
N TYR A 162 -5.74 3.90 23.13
CA TYR A 162 -5.18 3.51 24.42
C TYR A 162 -3.98 2.58 24.23
N LYS A 163 -2.98 2.68 25.11
CA LYS A 163 -1.92 1.68 25.18
C LYS A 163 -2.56 0.38 25.65
N THR A 164 -2.37 -0.69 24.90
CA THR A 164 -2.87 -2.02 25.23
C THR A 164 -1.71 -2.91 25.70
N SER A 165 -2.02 -4.17 26.02
CA SER A 165 -1.01 -5.13 26.42
C SER A 165 0.01 -5.34 25.31
N SER A 166 1.25 -5.68 25.67
CA SER A 166 2.28 -6.03 24.68
C SER A 166 1.83 -7.19 23.80
N PHE A 167 1.04 -8.12 24.33
CA PHE A 167 0.51 -9.29 23.63
C PHE A 167 -0.34 -8.89 22.41
N ASP A 168 -1.20 -7.88 22.54
CA ASP A 168 -2.08 -7.43 21.46
C ASP A 168 -1.31 -6.97 20.21
N GLY A 169 -0.08 -6.47 20.40
CA GLY A 169 0.78 -6.03 19.31
C GLY A 169 1.44 -7.16 18.52
N TYR A 170 1.61 -8.34 19.13
CA TYR A 170 2.22 -9.50 18.47
C TYR A 170 1.21 -10.35 17.68
N ILE A 171 -0.10 -10.11 17.87
CA ILE A 171 -1.17 -10.83 17.17
C ILE A 171 -1.03 -10.67 15.65
N MET A 172 -0.75 -9.47 15.16
CA MET A 172 -0.69 -9.20 13.71
C MET A 172 0.52 -9.88 13.04
N PRO A 173 1.75 -9.82 13.58
CA PRO A 173 2.87 -10.64 13.09
C PRO A 173 2.62 -12.14 13.20
N ALA A 174 2.01 -12.61 14.29
CA ALA A 174 1.67 -14.03 14.45
C ALA A 174 0.66 -14.50 13.39
N PHE A 175 -0.35 -13.68 13.09
CA PHE A 175 -1.30 -13.93 12.01
C PHE A 175 -0.58 -14.01 10.65
N ALA A 176 0.34 -13.09 10.35
CA ALA A 176 1.13 -13.13 9.12
C ALA A 176 1.97 -14.40 9.00
N LEU A 177 2.61 -14.85 10.09
CA LEU A 177 3.34 -16.13 10.12
C LEU A 177 2.42 -17.34 9.95
N SER A 178 1.21 -17.29 10.52
CA SER A 178 0.22 -18.35 10.34
C SER A 178 -0.23 -18.47 8.88
N LEU A 179 -0.44 -17.34 8.19
CA LEU A 179 -0.73 -17.32 6.76
C LEU A 179 0.44 -17.88 5.93
N LEU A 180 1.68 -17.60 6.34
CA LEU A 180 2.87 -18.16 5.68
C LEU A 180 2.93 -19.68 5.84
N ALA A 181 2.67 -20.18 7.04
CA ALA A 181 2.61 -21.61 7.29
C ALA A 181 1.49 -22.28 6.48
N LEU A 182 0.31 -21.65 6.42
CA LEU A 182 -0.81 -22.10 5.60
C LEU A 182 -0.45 -22.15 4.10
N LEU A 183 0.28 -21.16 3.59
CA LEU A 183 0.75 -21.14 2.21
C LEU A 183 1.72 -22.30 1.91
N ILE A 184 2.60 -22.66 2.85
CA ILE A 184 3.58 -23.76 2.68
C ILE A 184 2.90 -25.14 2.79
N ILE A 185 2.02 -25.31 3.78
CA ILE A 185 1.35 -26.59 4.04
C ILE A 185 0.26 -26.84 2.98
N ALA A 186 -0.29 -25.78 2.39
CA ALA A 186 -1.35 -25.81 1.38
C ALA A 186 -2.46 -26.86 1.66
N PRO A 187 -3.09 -26.83 2.86
CA PRO A 187 -4.16 -27.76 3.18
C PRO A 187 -5.35 -27.61 2.22
N ALA A 188 -6.12 -28.68 2.05
CA ALA A 188 -7.19 -28.80 1.04
C ALA A 188 -8.32 -27.75 1.13
N PHE A 189 -8.40 -26.99 2.23
CA PHE A 189 -9.35 -25.89 2.38
C PHE A 189 -8.85 -24.54 1.82
N ILE A 190 -7.57 -24.44 1.45
CA ILE A 190 -7.02 -23.24 0.80
C ILE A 190 -7.28 -23.34 -0.69
N PHE A 191 -7.95 -22.31 -1.21
CA PHE A 191 -8.27 -22.23 -2.63
C PHE A 191 -7.15 -21.52 -3.39
N PHE A 192 -6.79 -22.09 -4.54
CA PHE A 192 -5.86 -21.51 -5.48
C PHE A 192 -6.56 -21.32 -6.82
N SER A 193 -6.56 -20.08 -7.33
CA SER A 193 -7.12 -19.75 -8.63
C SER A 193 -6.32 -20.39 -9.76
N LYS A 194 -7.02 -21.03 -10.70
CA LYS A 194 -6.42 -21.57 -11.94
C LYS A 194 -6.29 -20.50 -13.02
N GLU A 195 -7.17 -19.50 -13.02
CA GLU A 195 -7.24 -18.45 -14.03
C GLU A 195 -7.42 -17.06 -13.41
N GLY A 196 -6.96 -16.03 -14.13
CA GLY A 196 -7.09 -14.62 -13.78
C GLY A 196 -6.02 -14.08 -12.81
N PRO A 197 -6.22 -12.88 -12.23
CA PRO A 197 -5.20 -12.22 -11.41
C PRO A 197 -4.72 -13.02 -10.19
N GLY A 198 -5.52 -13.95 -9.67
CA GLY A 198 -5.11 -14.85 -8.58
C GLY A 198 -4.09 -15.92 -9.01
N SER A 199 -4.04 -16.31 -10.28
CA SER A 199 -3.08 -17.30 -10.78
C SER A 199 -1.75 -16.69 -11.26
N MET A 200 -1.71 -15.36 -11.41
CA MET A 200 -0.52 -14.60 -11.77
C MET A 200 0.23 -14.15 -10.51
N TYR A 201 1.24 -14.93 -10.11
CA TYR A 201 2.06 -14.62 -8.94
C TYR A 201 3.56 -14.73 -9.24
N ALA A 202 4.32 -13.81 -8.66
CA ALA A 202 5.78 -13.89 -8.64
C ALA A 202 6.27 -15.00 -7.68
N PRO A 203 7.53 -15.47 -7.83
CA PRO A 203 8.09 -16.50 -6.98
C PRO A 203 7.98 -16.13 -5.49
N MET A 204 7.54 -17.09 -4.67
CA MET A 204 7.23 -16.88 -3.24
C MET A 204 8.33 -16.13 -2.47
N PHE A 205 9.59 -16.51 -2.66
CA PHE A 205 10.72 -15.86 -1.99
C PHE A 205 10.95 -14.42 -2.45
N ALA A 206 10.77 -14.15 -3.74
CA ALA A 206 10.91 -12.80 -4.28
C ALA A 206 9.79 -11.88 -3.76
N SER A 207 8.54 -12.37 -3.73
CA SER A 207 7.40 -11.66 -3.15
C SER A 207 7.56 -11.38 -1.66
N LEU A 208 8.05 -12.36 -0.90
CA LEU A 208 8.30 -12.20 0.54
C LEU A 208 9.43 -11.19 0.80
N ALA A 209 10.56 -11.30 0.08
CA ALA A 209 11.68 -10.37 0.20
C ALA A 209 11.29 -8.94 -0.19
N ALA A 210 10.55 -8.79 -1.30
CA ALA A 210 9.99 -7.52 -1.72
C ALA A 210 9.08 -6.92 -0.63
N GLY A 211 8.17 -7.71 -0.07
CA GLY A 211 7.32 -7.29 1.03
C GLY A 211 8.13 -6.83 2.26
N LEU A 212 9.14 -7.59 2.67
CA LEU A 212 10.00 -7.26 3.82
C LEU A 212 10.70 -5.91 3.64
N VAL A 213 11.28 -5.67 2.45
CA VAL A 213 11.98 -4.43 2.13
C VAL A 213 10.99 -3.25 2.12
N VAL A 214 9.87 -3.40 1.42
CA VAL A 214 8.83 -2.36 1.34
C VAL A 214 8.26 -2.04 2.72
N GLY A 215 7.97 -3.05 3.55
CA GLY A 215 7.48 -2.88 4.91
C GLY A 215 8.46 -2.14 5.82
N ALA A 216 9.74 -2.49 5.75
CA ALA A 216 10.78 -1.82 6.54
C ALA A 216 10.95 -0.34 6.13
N LEU A 217 10.98 -0.06 4.83
CA LEU A 217 11.10 1.31 4.32
C LEU A 217 9.85 2.14 4.61
N ALA A 218 8.66 1.56 4.46
CA ALA A 218 7.39 2.21 4.78
C ALA A 218 7.30 2.56 6.27
N GLN A 219 7.78 1.68 7.17
CA GLN A 219 7.83 1.97 8.60
C GLN A 219 8.78 3.14 8.92
N LYS A 220 9.98 3.19 8.31
CA LYS A 220 10.97 4.26 8.57
C LYS A 220 10.55 5.61 8.02
N THR A 221 9.99 5.66 6.82
CA THR A 221 9.63 6.91 6.15
C THR A 221 8.19 7.35 6.39
N ARG A 222 7.39 6.49 7.05
CA ARG A 222 5.94 6.68 7.26
C ARG A 222 5.20 6.93 5.94
N LEU A 223 5.62 6.24 4.88
CA LEU A 223 5.03 6.37 3.54
C LEU A 223 3.55 6.03 3.60
N CYS A 224 2.69 7.05 3.49
CA CYS A 224 1.25 6.91 3.54
C CYS A 224 0.59 7.70 2.42
N MET A 225 -0.16 6.98 1.58
CA MET A 225 -0.78 7.57 0.39
C MET A 225 -1.96 8.51 0.73
N VAL A 226 -2.71 8.18 1.78
CA VAL A 226 -3.78 9.07 2.29
C VAL A 226 -3.15 10.28 3.00
N GLY A 227 -2.11 10.03 3.80
CA GLY A 227 -1.39 11.06 4.56
C GLY A 227 -0.82 12.14 3.66
N GLY A 228 -0.19 11.78 2.54
CA GLY A 228 0.39 12.79 1.63
C GLY A 228 -0.62 13.74 1.02
N MET A 229 -1.80 13.25 0.63
CA MET A 229 -2.86 14.11 0.11
C MET A 229 -3.49 14.96 1.22
N ARG A 230 -3.73 14.39 2.40
CA ARG A 230 -4.26 15.12 3.55
C ARG A 230 -3.32 16.23 4.01
N ASP A 231 -2.04 15.93 4.17
CA ASP A 231 -1.03 16.86 4.69
C ASP A 231 -0.79 18.02 3.72
N LYS A 232 -0.91 17.75 2.42
CA LYS A 232 -0.94 18.80 1.40
C LYS A 232 -2.14 19.72 1.52
N ILE A 233 -3.34 19.16 1.71
CA ILE A 233 -4.57 19.95 1.76
C ILE A 233 -4.67 20.76 3.06
N MET A 234 -4.28 20.18 4.20
CA MET A 234 -4.40 20.83 5.52
C MET A 234 -3.21 21.69 5.92
N PHE A 235 -1.98 21.23 5.63
CA PHE A 235 -0.74 21.83 6.14
C PHE A 235 0.19 22.32 5.02
N ASN A 236 -0.20 22.15 3.75
CA ASN A 236 0.61 22.48 2.58
C ASN A 236 1.99 21.77 2.54
N GLU A 237 2.11 20.62 3.21
CA GLU A 237 3.34 19.86 3.30
C GLU A 237 3.48 18.85 2.15
N ASN A 238 4.63 18.89 1.46
CA ASN A 238 4.85 18.10 0.24
C ASN A 238 5.70 16.83 0.47
N TYR A 239 6.17 16.61 1.69
CA TYR A 239 7.15 15.54 1.99
C TYR A 239 6.70 14.17 1.46
N LEU A 240 5.49 13.73 1.82
CA LEU A 240 4.95 12.42 1.40
C LEU A 240 4.62 12.38 -0.10
N LEU A 241 4.17 13.50 -0.68
CA LEU A 241 3.87 13.63 -2.12
C LEU A 241 5.11 13.40 -2.99
N LEU A 242 6.30 13.81 -2.54
CA LEU A 242 7.54 13.54 -3.26
C LEU A 242 7.79 12.03 -3.42
N GLY A 243 7.41 11.23 -2.42
CA GLY A 243 7.45 9.77 -2.52
C GLY A 243 6.51 9.21 -3.61
N PHE A 244 5.33 9.81 -3.79
CA PHE A 244 4.37 9.36 -4.79
C PHE A 244 4.90 9.66 -6.18
N ILE A 245 5.39 10.88 -6.38
CA ILE A 245 5.99 11.31 -7.65
C ILE A 245 7.18 10.40 -7.99
N ALA A 246 8.03 10.08 -7.01
CA ALA A 246 9.14 9.15 -7.21
C ALA A 246 8.68 7.76 -7.67
N ILE A 247 7.58 7.23 -7.10
CA ILE A 247 6.99 5.95 -7.55
C ILE A 247 6.50 6.07 -8.99
N ILE A 248 5.79 7.13 -9.37
CA ILE A 248 5.30 7.32 -10.75
C ILE A 248 6.48 7.34 -11.73
N VAL A 249 7.49 8.15 -11.46
CA VAL A 249 8.64 8.35 -12.35
C VAL A 249 9.41 7.05 -12.54
N VAL A 250 9.70 6.33 -11.45
CA VAL A 250 10.44 5.06 -11.55
C VAL A 250 9.61 3.97 -12.21
N THR A 251 8.30 3.94 -11.95
CA THR A 251 7.41 2.95 -12.59
C THR A 251 7.26 3.24 -14.08
N ALA A 252 7.13 4.51 -14.48
CA ALA A 252 7.11 4.93 -15.88
C ALA A 252 8.41 4.57 -16.59
N ALA A 253 9.56 4.90 -16.01
CA ALA A 253 10.85 4.55 -16.57
C ALA A 253 11.02 3.02 -16.71
N GLY A 254 10.62 2.25 -15.68
CA GLY A 254 10.67 0.79 -15.70
C GLY A 254 9.74 0.16 -16.75
N ASN A 255 8.52 0.66 -16.89
CA ASN A 255 7.58 0.18 -17.90
C ASN A 255 7.99 0.56 -19.32
N MET A 256 8.61 1.73 -19.51
CA MET A 256 9.21 2.13 -20.79
C MET A 256 10.38 1.22 -21.16
N ALA A 257 11.27 0.91 -20.21
CA ALA A 257 12.39 -0.02 -20.42
C ALA A 257 11.92 -1.44 -20.77
N MET A 258 10.78 -1.88 -20.21
CA MET A 258 10.17 -3.19 -20.49
C MET A 258 9.24 -3.19 -21.72
N GLY A 259 9.07 -2.07 -22.41
CA GLY A 259 8.16 -1.95 -23.56
C GLY A 259 6.67 -2.14 -23.23
N ASN A 260 6.28 -2.08 -21.96
CA ASN A 260 4.89 -2.27 -21.50
C ASN A 260 4.13 -0.94 -21.31
N PHE A 261 4.75 0.20 -21.62
CA PHE A 261 4.11 1.51 -21.49
C PHE A 261 3.10 1.74 -22.62
N LYS A 262 1.81 1.78 -22.27
CA LYS A 262 0.70 2.08 -23.20
C LYS A 262 -0.09 3.27 -22.70
N LEU A 263 0.22 4.44 -23.23
CA LEU A 263 -0.51 5.66 -22.91
C LEU A 263 -1.86 5.66 -23.62
N GLY A 264 -2.95 5.69 -22.85
CA GLY A 264 -4.29 5.68 -23.41
C GLY A 264 -5.39 5.64 -22.35
N PHE A 265 -6.64 5.65 -22.82
CA PHE A 265 -7.82 5.39 -21.99
C PHE A 265 -8.46 4.02 -22.30
N THR A 266 -8.13 3.43 -23.45
CA THR A 266 -8.69 2.18 -23.98
C THR A 266 -7.64 1.04 -23.97
N GLU A 267 -8.10 -0.21 -23.90
CA GLU A 267 -7.27 -1.44 -23.88
C GLU A 267 -6.24 -1.56 -22.73
N GLN A 268 -6.57 -0.99 -21.57
CA GLN A 268 -5.67 -1.06 -20.42
C GLN A 268 -5.94 -2.28 -19.56
N PRO A 269 -4.89 -2.99 -19.09
CA PRO A 269 -5.05 -4.17 -18.26
C PRO A 269 -5.98 -3.91 -17.07
N ILE A 270 -7.13 -4.59 -17.06
CA ILE A 270 -8.09 -4.63 -15.93
C ILE A 270 -8.81 -3.28 -15.72
N ALA A 271 -8.73 -2.32 -16.67
CA ALA A 271 -9.44 -1.04 -16.58
C ALA A 271 -10.89 -1.16 -17.09
N HIS A 272 -11.84 -0.59 -16.35
CA HIS A 272 -13.20 -0.37 -16.83
C HIS A 272 -13.20 0.82 -17.80
N THR A 273 -13.72 0.62 -19.01
CA THR A 273 -13.96 1.70 -19.99
C THR A 273 -15.40 2.20 -19.95
N ASP A 274 -16.19 1.79 -18.94
CA ASP A 274 -17.63 2.06 -18.84
C ASP A 274 -17.99 3.56 -18.65
N GLY A 275 -16.99 4.43 -18.54
CA GLY A 275 -17.15 5.89 -18.41
C GLY A 275 -16.78 6.69 -19.67
N LEU A 276 -16.43 6.03 -20.78
CA LEU A 276 -16.31 6.60 -22.13
C LEU A 276 -17.60 6.36 -22.92
#